data_AF-A0A511TCC5-F1
#
_entry.id   AF-A0A511TCC5-F1
#
_cell.length_a   1.000
_cell.length_b   1.000
_cell.length_c   1.000
_cell.angle_alpha   90.00
_cell.angle_beta   90.00
_cell.angle_gamma   90.00
#
_symmetry.space_group_name_H-M   'P 1'
#
loop_
_entity.id
_entity.type
_entity.pdbx_description
1 polymer ?
#
loop_
_entity_poly.entity_id
_entity_poly.type
_entity_poly.pdbx_seq_one_letter_code
_entity_poly.pdbx_strand_id
1 'polypeptide(L)'
;MTDWIPKPNPTVDLRTLVLSPEEGFVLSRLDGATAARNLPALTGLPPERLQGILTRLVSQGALLPLATAPGPASGINPPNLPRASAPSVSPGYEPLAPTAPHTPQDEELPTLELLPQEADAGEADVLETSESDVVPAEPPDSEADAEDVPEVALGNFRQLFETRLHPQPEDQRVALAHTAQAPELSALCFDPLPSVIKAVMENPRVGLAHARLIARNHRNPVGLESLCARAAFAADTGVRRWLVRNPQLPASLFRRLWSARRLMELYKVTVDRDVPESTRRSSREVLRQRFTTGPSEEKVELILNTEGRALASLIGMSVDGKTASLLCGRTYRSPMLIQNIARWSAAPPALIAHLLKQEAVRRQPQLRMLLTRHPNAPAEARRGG
;
A
#
# COMPACT_ATOMS: atom_id res chain seq x y z
N MET A 1 -10.54 18.97 -36.76
CA MET A 1 -9.48 19.11 -35.74
C MET A 1 -8.32 18.18 -36.09
N THR A 2 -7.11 18.72 -36.24
CA THR A 2 -5.88 17.96 -36.51
C THR A 2 -5.60 16.95 -35.38
N ASP A 3 -4.92 15.83 -35.68
CA ASP A 3 -4.54 14.79 -34.70
C ASP A 3 -3.36 15.20 -33.81
N TRP A 4 -3.45 16.40 -33.24
CA TRP A 4 -2.44 16.95 -32.36
C TRP A 4 -2.74 16.60 -30.92
N ILE A 5 -1.72 16.21 -30.17
CA ILE A 5 -1.81 15.99 -28.72
C ILE A 5 -1.29 17.26 -28.02
N PRO A 6 -2.18 18.14 -27.51
CA PRO A 6 -1.78 19.33 -26.79
C PRO A 6 -1.09 18.96 -25.48
N LYS A 7 0.15 19.40 -25.31
CA LYS A 7 0.96 19.15 -24.12
C LYS A 7 1.15 20.45 -23.32
N PRO A 8 0.84 20.46 -22.02
CA PRO A 8 1.17 21.57 -21.12
C PRO A 8 2.66 21.90 -21.16
N ASN A 9 3.01 23.17 -21.15
CA ASN A 9 4.40 23.60 -21.09
C ASN A 9 4.87 23.61 -19.61
N PRO A 10 5.80 22.72 -19.21
CA PRO A 10 6.23 22.61 -17.81
C PRO A 10 7.10 23.79 -17.35
N THR A 11 7.56 24.64 -18.26
CA THR A 11 8.45 25.78 -17.96
C THR A 11 7.71 27.05 -17.58
N VAL A 12 6.38 27.08 -17.73
CA VAL A 12 5.54 28.26 -17.46
C VAL A 12 4.73 28.04 -16.19
N ASP A 13 4.80 28.99 -15.25
CA ASP A 13 3.94 28.97 -14.07
C ASP A 13 2.51 29.37 -14.45
N LEU A 14 1.63 28.37 -14.51
CA LEU A 14 0.23 28.50 -14.91
C LEU A 14 -0.57 29.46 -14.00
N ARG A 15 -0.11 29.74 -12.78
CA ARG A 15 -0.77 30.68 -11.84
C ARG A 15 -0.56 32.14 -12.21
N THR A 16 0.44 32.42 -13.03
CA THR A 16 0.78 33.78 -13.48
C THR A 16 0.03 34.17 -14.77
N LEU A 17 -0.59 33.20 -15.44
CA LEU A 17 -1.35 33.42 -16.68
C LEU A 17 -2.77 33.90 -16.36
N VAL A 18 -3.23 34.93 -17.07
CA VAL A 18 -4.62 35.42 -17.00
C VAL A 18 -5.50 34.51 -17.85
N LEU A 19 -5.92 33.38 -17.27
CA LEU A 19 -6.80 32.41 -17.90
C LEU A 19 -8.27 32.71 -17.57
N SER A 20 -9.14 32.63 -18.57
CA SER A 20 -10.59 32.57 -18.33
C SER A 20 -10.98 31.25 -17.66
N PRO A 21 -12.15 31.18 -17.00
CA PRO A 21 -12.64 29.93 -16.40
C PRO A 21 -12.73 28.76 -17.40
N GLU A 22 -13.10 29.04 -18.65
CA GLU A 22 -13.15 28.05 -19.73
C GLU A 22 -11.76 27.55 -20.12
N GLU A 23 -10.78 28.45 -20.23
CA GLU A 23 -9.38 28.11 -20.56
C GLU A 23 -8.73 27.29 -19.44
N GLY A 24 -8.93 27.68 -18.18
CA GLY A 24 -8.46 26.93 -17.01
C GLY A 24 -9.11 25.55 -16.90
N PHE A 25 -10.40 25.45 -17.20
CA PHE A 25 -11.12 24.17 -17.23
C PHE A 25 -10.57 23.23 -18.31
N VAL A 26 -10.39 23.71 -19.54
CA VAL A 26 -9.80 22.92 -20.63
C VAL A 26 -8.39 22.48 -20.25
N LEU A 27 -7.56 23.40 -19.74
CA LEU A 27 -6.18 23.10 -19.33
C LEU A 27 -6.12 22.04 -18.22
N SER A 28 -7.04 22.07 -17.25
CA SER A 28 -7.13 21.06 -16.17
C SER A 28 -7.43 19.64 -16.66
N ARG A 29 -7.97 19.50 -17.89
CA ARG A 29 -8.32 18.23 -18.52
C ARG A 29 -7.27 17.74 -19.52
N LEU A 30 -6.20 18.51 -19.75
CA LEU A 30 -5.11 18.12 -20.62
C LEU A 30 -4.08 17.30 -19.83
N ASP A 31 -4.08 16.00 -20.08
CA ASP A 31 -3.14 15.02 -19.53
C ASP A 31 -1.85 14.89 -20.36
N GLY A 32 -1.78 15.55 -21.51
CA GLY A 32 -0.65 15.46 -22.45
C GLY A 32 -0.61 14.17 -23.27
N ALA A 33 -1.64 13.32 -23.17
CA ALA A 33 -1.78 12.06 -23.91
C ALA A 33 -3.04 12.05 -24.80
N THR A 34 -4.04 12.87 -24.49
CA THR A 34 -5.30 12.93 -25.23
C THR A 34 -5.19 13.78 -26.49
N ALA A 35 -5.56 13.21 -27.65
CA ALA A 35 -5.61 13.92 -28.93
C ALA A 35 -6.72 14.99 -28.96
N ALA A 36 -6.47 16.12 -29.62
CA ALA A 36 -7.38 17.27 -29.68
C ALA A 36 -8.79 16.92 -30.20
N ARG A 37 -8.90 15.94 -31.10
CA ARG A 37 -10.19 15.43 -31.62
C ARG A 37 -11.09 14.78 -30.56
N ASN A 38 -10.52 14.28 -29.45
CA ASN A 38 -11.25 13.56 -28.41
C ASN A 38 -11.64 14.48 -27.24
N LEU A 39 -11.09 15.70 -27.20
CA LEU A 39 -11.37 16.68 -26.15
C LEU A 39 -12.81 17.21 -26.11
N PRO A 40 -13.58 17.32 -27.21
CA PRO A 40 -14.99 17.67 -27.14
C PRO A 40 -15.79 16.70 -26.26
N ALA A 41 -15.48 15.40 -26.33
CA ALA A 41 -16.16 14.38 -25.51
C ALA A 41 -15.83 14.50 -24.01
N LEU A 42 -14.63 15.02 -23.66
CA LEU A 42 -14.20 15.17 -22.27
C LEU A 42 -14.62 16.51 -21.65
N THR A 43 -14.77 17.56 -22.46
CA THR A 43 -15.06 18.92 -21.98
C THR A 43 -16.50 19.33 -22.21
N GLY A 44 -17.25 18.64 -23.08
CA GLY A 44 -18.61 19.00 -23.47
C GLY A 44 -18.70 20.26 -24.36
N LEU A 45 -17.56 20.81 -24.79
CA LEU A 45 -17.50 22.03 -25.59
C LEU A 45 -17.54 21.72 -27.10
N PRO A 46 -18.16 22.57 -27.93
CA PRO A 46 -18.17 22.40 -29.37
C PRO A 46 -16.75 22.56 -29.95
N PRO A 47 -16.40 21.80 -31.00
CA PRO A 47 -15.03 21.72 -31.49
C PRO A 47 -14.49 23.08 -31.97
N GLU A 48 -15.32 23.94 -32.56
CA GLU A 48 -14.92 25.27 -33.01
C GLU A 48 -14.49 26.15 -31.82
N ARG A 49 -15.23 26.07 -30.71
CA ARG A 49 -14.94 26.83 -29.49
C ARG A 49 -13.66 26.32 -28.82
N LEU A 50 -13.50 25.01 -28.76
CA LEU A 50 -12.33 24.38 -28.18
C LEU A 50 -11.06 24.67 -28.99
N GLN A 51 -11.14 24.70 -30.32
CA GLN A 51 -10.03 25.10 -31.17
C GLN A 51 -9.58 26.54 -30.86
N GLY A 52 -10.53 27.48 -30.70
CA GLY A 52 -10.22 28.86 -30.31
C GLY A 52 -9.62 28.99 -28.91
N ILE A 53 -9.95 28.09 -27.97
CA ILE A 53 -9.33 28.04 -26.64
C ILE A 53 -7.89 27.51 -26.73
N LEU A 54 -7.66 26.40 -27.46
CA LEU A 54 -6.34 25.82 -27.62
C LEU A 54 -5.36 26.78 -28.31
N THR A 55 -5.81 27.51 -29.35
CA THR A 55 -4.98 28.53 -30.00
C THR A 55 -4.58 29.64 -29.03
N ARG A 56 -5.48 30.08 -28.16
CA ARG A 56 -5.18 31.09 -27.13
C ARG A 56 -4.19 30.57 -26.09
N LEU A 57 -4.38 29.35 -25.61
CA LEU A 57 -3.47 28.71 -24.66
C LEU A 57 -2.05 28.52 -25.22
N VAL A 58 -1.91 28.21 -26.52
CA VAL A 58 -0.59 28.20 -27.19
C VAL A 58 0.01 29.60 -27.25
N SER A 59 -0.79 30.62 -27.62
CA SER A 59 -0.30 32.01 -27.69
C SER A 59 0.14 32.58 -26.35
N GLN A 60 -0.48 32.13 -25.26
CA GLN A 60 -0.13 32.49 -23.88
C GLN A 60 1.03 31.65 -23.32
N GLY A 61 1.58 30.72 -24.10
CA GLY A 61 2.69 29.85 -23.70
C GLY A 61 2.31 28.70 -22.77
N ALA A 62 1.01 28.51 -22.48
CA ALA A 62 0.51 27.43 -21.61
C ALA A 62 0.63 26.05 -22.25
N LEU A 63 0.60 25.97 -23.59
CA LEU A 63 0.75 24.74 -24.37
C LEU A 63 1.95 24.83 -25.31
N LEU A 64 2.62 23.71 -25.54
CA LEU A 64 3.69 23.61 -26.53
C LEU A 64 3.12 23.82 -27.96
N PRO A 65 3.79 24.57 -28.85
CA PRO A 65 3.31 24.78 -30.21
C PRO A 65 3.21 23.45 -30.97
N LEU A 66 2.29 23.40 -31.94
CA LEU A 66 2.23 22.30 -32.91
C LEU A 66 3.60 22.19 -33.59
N ALA A 67 4.29 21.06 -33.44
CA ALA A 67 5.56 20.83 -34.12
C ALA A 67 5.33 20.85 -35.63
N THR A 68 5.64 21.96 -36.28
CA THR A 68 5.70 22.04 -37.74
C THR A 68 6.83 21.10 -38.18
N ALA A 69 6.48 20.03 -38.90
CA ALA A 69 7.46 19.08 -39.40
C ALA A 69 8.55 19.80 -40.22
N PRO A 70 9.84 19.63 -39.90
CA PRO A 70 10.90 19.92 -40.85
C PRO A 70 11.02 18.72 -41.80
N GLY A 71 10.91 18.99 -43.10
CA GLY A 71 11.31 18.06 -44.16
C GLY A 71 12.80 17.70 -44.10
N PRO A 72 13.23 16.72 -44.91
CA PRO A 72 14.44 15.95 -44.66
C PRO A 72 15.70 16.69 -45.14
N ALA A 73 16.81 16.56 -44.40
CA ALA A 73 18.14 16.28 -44.96
C ALA A 73 19.24 16.16 -43.88
N SER A 74 20.05 15.13 -44.08
CA SER A 74 21.48 15.02 -43.80
C SER A 74 21.95 14.75 -42.37
N GLY A 75 22.31 13.49 -42.16
CA GLY A 75 23.00 13.01 -40.98
C GLY A 75 24.49 13.32 -40.96
N ILE A 76 25.06 13.31 -39.74
CA ILE A 76 26.47 13.15 -39.42
C ILE A 76 26.54 12.30 -38.13
N ASN A 77 27.37 11.26 -38.16
CA ASN A 77 27.63 10.27 -37.10
C ASN A 77 28.19 10.87 -35.79
N PRO A 78 27.97 10.21 -34.63
CA PRO A 78 28.80 10.39 -33.43
C PRO A 78 29.96 9.37 -33.33
N PRO A 79 31.09 9.70 -32.67
CA PRO A 79 32.26 8.84 -32.56
C PRO A 79 32.31 7.96 -31.29
N ASN A 80 33.16 6.95 -31.44
CA ASN A 80 33.42 5.73 -30.69
C ASN A 80 34.27 5.96 -29.40
N LEU A 81 34.04 5.19 -28.33
CA LEU A 81 34.93 5.07 -27.17
C LEU A 81 35.21 3.58 -26.83
N PRO A 82 36.47 3.17 -26.60
CA PRO A 82 36.86 1.76 -26.51
C PRO A 82 36.84 1.17 -25.09
N ARG A 83 36.64 -0.16 -25.08
CA ARG A 83 36.57 -1.12 -23.96
C ARG A 83 37.98 -1.67 -23.66
N ALA A 84 38.35 -1.76 -22.38
CA ALA A 84 39.64 -2.33 -21.94
C ALA A 84 39.45 -3.57 -21.05
N SER A 85 40.36 -4.53 -21.24
CA SER A 85 40.34 -5.93 -20.78
C SER A 85 41.07 -6.16 -19.45
N ALA A 86 40.77 -7.29 -18.81
CA ALA A 86 41.43 -7.85 -17.62
C ALA A 86 42.78 -8.54 -17.94
N PRO A 87 43.63 -8.80 -16.93
CA PRO A 87 44.67 -9.83 -17.03
C PRO A 87 44.60 -10.92 -15.93
N SER A 88 45.12 -12.10 -16.31
CA SER A 88 45.36 -13.33 -15.54
C SER A 88 46.87 -13.63 -15.57
N VAL A 89 47.48 -14.04 -14.44
CA VAL A 89 48.72 -14.86 -14.37
C VAL A 89 48.83 -15.56 -12.99
N SER A 90 49.23 -16.84 -12.96
CA SER A 90 49.76 -17.66 -11.83
C SER A 90 51.15 -18.22 -12.26
N PRO A 91 51.90 -19.12 -11.56
CA PRO A 91 51.83 -19.71 -10.20
C PRO A 91 53.22 -19.86 -9.46
N GLY A 92 53.23 -20.46 -8.25
CA GLY A 92 54.28 -21.41 -7.81
C GLY A 92 55.05 -21.14 -6.50
N TYR A 93 54.84 -21.97 -5.46
CA TYR A 93 55.87 -22.73 -4.71
C TYR A 93 55.26 -23.57 -3.55
N GLU A 94 55.75 -24.80 -3.39
CA GLU A 94 55.53 -25.81 -2.31
C GLU A 94 56.93 -26.26 -1.81
N PRO A 95 57.16 -27.17 -0.84
CA PRO A 95 56.38 -27.62 0.34
C PRO A 95 57.26 -27.65 1.63
N LEU A 96 56.69 -28.05 2.80
CA LEU A 96 57.34 -28.87 3.86
C LEU A 96 56.37 -29.09 5.06
N ALA A 97 56.17 -30.35 5.44
CA ALA A 97 55.60 -30.85 6.71
C ALA A 97 56.76 -31.45 7.57
N PRO A 98 56.59 -32.14 8.74
CA PRO A 98 55.40 -32.45 9.56
C PRO A 98 55.61 -32.31 11.09
N THR A 99 54.56 -32.34 11.94
CA THR A 99 54.50 -33.15 13.19
C THR A 99 53.08 -33.16 13.80
N ALA A 100 52.58 -34.37 14.13
CA ALA A 100 51.44 -34.65 15.03
C ALA A 100 51.96 -34.76 16.50
N PRO A 101 51.20 -35.13 17.58
CA PRO A 101 49.87 -35.75 17.65
C PRO A 101 48.92 -35.28 18.79
N HIS A 102 47.65 -35.70 18.72
CA HIS A 102 46.86 -36.38 19.78
C HIS A 102 45.33 -36.20 19.60
N THR A 103 44.68 -37.31 19.26
CA THR A 103 43.25 -37.69 19.44
C THR A 103 42.95 -37.98 20.95
N PRO A 104 41.71 -38.26 21.46
CA PRO A 104 40.59 -38.94 20.77
C PRO A 104 39.11 -38.59 21.15
N GLN A 105 38.18 -39.18 20.35
CA GLN A 105 36.86 -39.79 20.70
C GLN A 105 35.69 -38.87 21.11
N ASP A 106 34.40 -39.10 20.79
CA ASP A 106 33.66 -40.21 20.16
C ASP A 106 32.29 -39.70 19.67
N GLU A 107 31.74 -40.34 18.63
CA GLU A 107 30.35 -40.84 18.48
C GLU A 107 29.82 -40.76 17.04
N GLU A 108 29.53 -41.95 16.55
CA GLU A 108 29.21 -42.38 15.20
C GLU A 108 27.70 -42.57 15.00
N LEU A 109 27.25 -42.31 13.76
CA LEU A 109 26.15 -42.95 13.00
C LEU A 109 24.65 -42.62 13.28
N PRO A 110 23.74 -42.81 12.28
CA PRO A 110 23.93 -42.80 10.83
C PRO A 110 22.88 -41.98 10.04
N THR A 111 23.38 -41.51 8.89
CA THR A 111 22.67 -40.97 7.73
C THR A 111 21.94 -42.08 6.97
N LEU A 112 20.69 -41.84 6.54
CA LEU A 112 19.99 -42.67 5.57
C LEU A 112 19.65 -41.83 4.33
N GLU A 113 20.27 -42.24 3.23
CA GLU A 113 20.08 -41.76 1.86
C GLU A 113 18.65 -41.95 1.36
N LEU A 114 18.10 -40.92 0.71
CA LEU A 114 17.07 -41.09 -0.31
C LEU A 114 17.35 -40.09 -1.44
N LEU A 115 17.81 -40.62 -2.57
CA LEU A 115 17.94 -39.93 -3.86
C LEU A 115 16.55 -39.71 -4.51
N PRO A 116 16.44 -38.74 -5.43
CA PRO A 116 15.18 -38.31 -6.05
C PRO A 116 14.86 -39.15 -7.31
N GLN A 117 13.56 -39.32 -7.60
CA GLN A 117 13.10 -39.89 -8.86
C GLN A 117 12.14 -38.90 -9.55
N GLU A 118 12.55 -38.46 -10.74
CA GLU A 118 11.76 -37.66 -11.69
C GLU A 118 10.82 -38.52 -12.54
N ALA A 119 9.91 -37.80 -13.21
CA ALA A 119 9.07 -38.14 -14.37
C ALA A 119 7.71 -38.80 -14.07
N ASP A 120 6.63 -38.03 -14.29
CA ASP A 120 5.89 -38.19 -15.54
C ASP A 120 5.09 -36.92 -15.89
N ALA A 121 5.10 -36.59 -17.18
CA ALA A 121 4.49 -35.42 -17.79
C ALA A 121 3.07 -35.75 -18.26
N GLY A 122 2.11 -34.89 -17.93
CA GLY A 122 0.76 -34.92 -18.48
C GLY A 122 0.33 -33.53 -18.89
N GLU A 123 0.36 -33.29 -20.21
CA GLU A 123 -0.14 -32.10 -20.90
C GLU A 123 -1.57 -31.74 -20.46
N ALA A 124 -1.80 -30.47 -20.15
CA ALA A 124 -3.14 -29.89 -20.11
C ALA A 124 -3.07 -28.42 -20.56
N ASP A 125 -3.24 -28.28 -21.87
CA ASP A 125 -4.11 -27.33 -22.55
C ASP A 125 -4.22 -25.89 -22.00
N VAL A 126 -3.59 -24.99 -22.74
CA VAL A 126 -3.71 -23.54 -22.60
C VAL A 126 -5.00 -23.10 -23.28
N LEU A 127 -6.08 -22.93 -22.52
CA LEU A 127 -7.26 -22.21 -22.97
C LEU A 127 -7.20 -20.76 -22.47
N GLU A 128 -6.80 -19.88 -23.41
CA GLU A 128 -7.15 -18.47 -23.42
C GLU A 128 -8.67 -18.31 -23.29
N THR A 129 -9.13 -17.74 -22.18
CA THR A 129 -10.44 -17.09 -22.11
C THR A 129 -10.24 -15.63 -21.74
N SER A 130 -10.28 -14.81 -22.78
CA SER A 130 -10.53 -13.38 -22.70
C SER A 130 -12.00 -13.18 -22.33
N GLU A 131 -12.29 -12.88 -21.07
CA GLU A 131 -13.55 -12.23 -20.70
C GLU A 131 -13.26 -11.07 -19.74
N SER A 132 -13.51 -9.90 -20.29
CA SER A 132 -13.70 -8.63 -19.61
C SER A 132 -14.75 -8.79 -18.53
N ASP A 133 -14.36 -8.66 -17.26
CA ASP A 133 -15.34 -8.48 -16.19
C ASP A 133 -14.99 -7.29 -15.30
N VAL A 134 -16.06 -6.54 -15.07
CA VAL A 134 -16.17 -5.20 -14.53
C VAL A 134 -15.64 -5.18 -13.11
N VAL A 135 -14.66 -4.32 -12.85
CA VAL A 135 -14.25 -3.97 -11.48
C VAL A 135 -15.49 -3.45 -10.75
N PRO A 136 -16.01 -4.14 -9.71
CA PRO A 136 -17.12 -3.60 -8.95
C PRO A 136 -16.63 -2.35 -8.23
N ALA A 137 -17.24 -1.22 -8.55
CA ALA A 137 -16.99 0.05 -7.92
C ALA A 137 -17.05 -0.10 -6.39
N GLU A 138 -15.93 0.22 -5.73
CA GLU A 138 -15.88 0.40 -4.29
C GLU A 138 -16.97 1.40 -3.88
N PRO A 139 -17.74 1.15 -2.81
CA PRO A 139 -18.57 2.19 -2.25
C PRO A 139 -17.66 3.34 -1.80
N PRO A 140 -18.05 4.61 -2.00
CA PRO A 140 -17.27 5.73 -1.52
C PRO A 140 -17.40 5.77 0.00
N ASP A 141 -16.52 5.06 0.70
CA ASP A 141 -16.07 5.53 2.01
C ASP A 141 -15.37 6.86 1.71
N SER A 142 -16.14 7.94 1.74
CA SER A 142 -15.65 9.31 1.71
C SER A 142 -14.87 9.57 3.00
N GLU A 143 -13.71 8.94 3.14
CA GLU A 143 -12.58 9.50 3.87
C GLU A 143 -12.18 10.74 3.07
N ALA A 144 -12.89 11.86 3.30
CA ALA A 144 -12.48 13.16 2.81
C ALA A 144 -10.98 13.29 3.07
N ASP A 145 -10.20 13.41 2.00
CA ASP A 145 -8.75 13.54 2.03
C ASP A 145 -8.40 14.53 3.13
N ALA A 146 -7.83 14.00 4.21
CA ALA A 146 -7.46 14.79 5.36
C ALA A 146 -6.26 15.63 4.94
N GLU A 147 -6.51 16.74 4.23
CA GLU A 147 -5.58 17.69 3.60
C GLU A 147 -4.11 17.37 3.94
N ASP A 148 -3.55 16.39 3.23
CA ASP A 148 -2.14 16.08 3.36
C ASP A 148 -1.36 17.26 2.78
N VAL A 149 -0.30 17.66 3.48
CA VAL A 149 0.54 18.78 3.05
C VAL A 149 1.05 18.49 1.64
N PRO A 150 0.87 19.40 0.66
CA PRO A 150 1.29 19.18 -0.72
C PRO A 150 2.78 18.82 -0.79
N GLU A 151 3.17 17.89 -1.67
CA GLU A 151 4.56 17.41 -1.76
C GLU A 151 5.57 18.53 -2.00
N VAL A 152 5.18 19.57 -2.75
CA VAL A 152 6.00 20.77 -2.97
C VAL A 152 6.28 21.50 -1.66
N ALA A 153 5.27 21.65 -0.79
CA ALA A 153 5.46 22.27 0.53
C ALA A 153 6.35 21.39 1.43
N LEU A 154 6.23 20.07 1.35
CA LEU A 154 7.13 19.14 2.05
C LEU A 154 8.60 19.34 1.61
N GLY A 155 8.83 19.49 0.29
CA GLY A 155 10.14 19.78 -0.26
C GLY A 155 10.74 21.08 0.30
N ASN A 156 9.92 22.14 0.35
CA ASN A 156 10.34 23.44 0.88
C ASN A 156 10.71 23.38 2.37
N PHE A 157 9.91 22.69 3.19
CA PHE A 157 10.19 22.53 4.63
C PHE A 157 11.47 21.73 4.87
N ARG A 158 11.67 20.66 4.09
CA ARG A 158 12.88 19.84 4.19
C ARG A 158 14.12 20.64 3.79
N GLN A 159 14.06 21.42 2.71
CA GLN A 159 15.17 22.28 2.30
C GLN A 159 15.50 23.33 3.38
N LEU A 160 14.49 23.95 3.98
CA LEU A 160 14.69 24.91 5.07
C LEU A 160 15.37 24.25 6.27
N PHE A 161 14.95 23.04 6.63
CA PHE A 161 15.56 22.28 7.70
C PHE A 161 17.05 22.02 7.44
N GLU A 162 17.39 21.41 6.31
CA GLU A 162 18.77 21.02 6.00
C GLU A 162 19.72 22.21 5.88
N THR A 163 19.25 23.34 5.35
CA THR A 163 20.10 24.50 5.09
C THR A 163 20.26 25.43 6.29
N ARG A 164 19.23 25.59 7.13
CA ARG A 164 19.21 26.62 8.20
C ARG A 164 19.15 26.06 9.61
N LEU A 165 18.46 24.95 9.81
CA LEU A 165 18.15 24.45 11.15
C LEU A 165 19.10 23.31 11.53
N HIS A 166 19.29 22.32 10.66
CA HIS A 166 20.15 21.16 10.91
C HIS A 166 21.60 21.50 11.30
N PRO A 167 22.26 22.54 10.73
CA PRO A 167 23.60 22.93 11.14
C PRO A 167 23.70 23.49 12.57
N GLN A 168 22.58 23.84 13.19
CA GLN A 168 22.58 24.41 14.54
C GLN A 168 22.76 23.32 15.61
N PRO A 169 23.40 23.65 16.74
CA PRO A 169 23.51 22.76 17.89
C PRO A 169 22.14 22.26 18.36
N GLU A 170 22.11 21.07 18.95
CA GLU A 170 20.89 20.46 19.49
C GLU A 170 20.15 21.40 20.44
N ASP A 171 20.84 21.98 21.43
CA ASP A 171 20.24 22.88 22.42
C ASP A 171 19.56 24.10 21.78
N GLN A 172 20.15 24.63 20.70
CA GLN A 172 19.57 25.75 19.96
C GLN A 172 18.31 25.32 19.21
N ARG A 173 18.33 24.16 18.56
CA ARG A 173 17.15 23.61 17.88
C ARG A 173 16.02 23.30 18.86
N VAL A 174 16.33 22.77 20.04
CA VAL A 174 15.36 22.55 21.14
C VAL A 174 14.75 23.88 21.58
N ALA A 175 15.57 24.89 21.88
CA ALA A 175 15.08 26.21 22.29
C ALA A 175 14.19 26.86 21.21
N LEU A 176 14.59 26.77 19.94
CA LEU A 176 13.80 27.25 18.81
C LEU A 176 12.48 26.49 18.68
N ALA A 177 12.48 25.16 18.84
CA ALA A 177 11.29 24.34 18.70
C ALA A 177 10.13 24.77 19.62
N HIS A 178 10.42 25.23 20.84
CA HIS A 178 9.39 25.72 21.76
C HIS A 178 8.67 26.99 21.28
N THR A 179 9.33 27.84 20.50
CA THR A 179 8.84 29.18 20.15
C THR A 179 8.62 29.40 18.66
N ALA A 180 9.08 28.46 17.82
CA ALA A 180 8.99 28.52 16.38
C ALA A 180 7.56 28.74 15.86
N GLN A 181 7.49 29.36 14.68
CA GLN A 181 6.28 29.61 13.90
C GLN A 181 6.41 28.97 12.53
N ALA A 182 5.37 29.02 11.71
CA ALA A 182 5.51 28.63 10.31
C ALA A 182 6.40 29.65 9.56
N PRO A 183 7.30 29.20 8.66
CA PRO A 183 7.52 27.83 8.20
C PRO A 183 8.51 27.00 9.04
N GLU A 184 9.25 27.61 9.97
CA GLU A 184 10.33 26.94 10.73
C GLU A 184 9.82 25.77 11.58
N LEU A 185 8.64 25.89 12.19
CA LEU A 185 8.01 24.84 12.99
C LEU A 185 7.73 23.58 12.16
N SER A 186 7.29 23.76 10.91
CA SER A 186 7.07 22.65 9.99
C SER A 186 8.38 22.02 9.53
N ALA A 187 9.45 22.81 9.38
CA ALA A 187 10.78 22.30 9.07
C ALA A 187 11.40 21.53 10.24
N LEU A 188 11.22 21.99 11.49
CA LEU A 188 11.67 21.28 12.69
C LEU A 188 11.00 19.91 12.89
N CYS A 189 9.88 19.63 12.22
CA CYS A 189 9.26 18.29 12.22
C CYS A 189 10.10 17.21 11.52
N PHE A 190 11.10 17.60 10.72
CA PHE A 190 12.04 16.69 10.05
C PHE A 190 13.27 16.36 10.89
N ASP A 191 13.36 16.92 12.10
CA ASP A 191 14.50 16.69 12.98
C ASP A 191 14.64 15.21 13.36
N PRO A 192 15.85 14.62 13.22
CA PRO A 192 16.07 13.23 13.62
C PRO A 192 16.14 13.05 15.14
N LEU A 193 16.38 14.11 15.92
CA LEU A 193 16.61 14.00 17.36
C LEU A 193 15.28 13.98 18.14
N PRO A 194 15.10 13.01 19.06
CA PRO A 194 13.86 12.89 19.82
C PRO A 194 13.66 14.06 20.81
N SER A 195 14.75 14.66 21.30
CA SER A 195 14.72 15.86 22.17
C SER A 195 14.06 17.05 21.47
N VAL A 196 14.42 17.31 20.21
CA VAL A 196 13.82 18.38 19.40
C VAL A 196 12.35 18.09 19.12
N ILE A 197 12.00 16.86 18.72
CA ILE A 197 10.60 16.49 18.49
C ILE A 197 9.75 16.63 19.75
N LYS A 198 10.29 16.28 20.92
CA LYS A 198 9.62 16.51 22.19
C LYS A 198 9.35 18.01 22.43
N ALA A 199 10.33 18.88 22.19
CA ALA A 199 10.17 20.32 22.29
C ALA A 199 9.16 20.87 21.28
N VAL A 200 9.12 20.34 20.05
CA VAL A 200 8.08 20.65 19.06
C VAL A 200 6.71 20.28 19.63
N MET A 201 6.53 19.09 20.22
CA MET A 201 5.25 18.67 20.81
C MET A 201 4.76 19.53 21.98
N GLU A 202 5.66 20.21 22.67
CA GLU A 202 5.37 21.16 23.74
C GLU A 202 5.03 22.58 23.21
N ASN A 203 5.31 22.88 21.94
CA ASN A 203 4.96 24.16 21.34
C ASN A 203 3.44 24.28 21.16
N PRO A 204 2.81 25.37 21.68
CA PRO A 204 1.36 25.55 21.64
C PRO A 204 0.78 25.69 20.23
N ARG A 205 1.61 26.02 19.23
CA ARG A 205 1.20 26.17 17.82
C ARG A 205 1.19 24.84 17.05
N VAL A 206 1.66 23.75 17.66
CA VAL A 206 1.60 22.43 17.02
C VAL A 206 0.16 21.95 16.90
N GLY A 207 -0.13 21.45 15.70
CA GLY A 207 -1.43 20.92 15.31
C GLY A 207 -1.27 19.67 14.45
N LEU A 208 -2.37 19.21 13.86
CA LEU A 208 -2.43 17.94 13.13
C LEU A 208 -1.48 17.87 11.93
N ALA A 209 -1.31 18.97 11.19
CA ALA A 209 -0.37 19.00 10.05
C ALA A 209 1.06 18.64 10.50
N HIS A 210 1.54 19.25 11.59
CA HIS A 210 2.84 18.96 12.20
C HIS A 210 2.93 17.51 12.70
N ALA A 211 1.88 17.02 13.36
CA ALA A 211 1.80 15.65 13.84
C ALA A 211 1.93 14.62 12.70
N ARG A 212 1.27 14.87 11.56
CA ARG A 212 1.35 14.02 10.35
C ARG A 212 2.75 14.07 9.71
N LEU A 213 3.41 15.23 9.68
CA LEU A 213 4.80 15.35 9.22
C LEU A 213 5.75 14.47 10.05
N ILE A 214 5.63 14.52 11.37
CA ILE A 214 6.46 13.73 12.30
C ILE A 214 6.15 12.24 12.13
N ALA A 215 4.87 11.86 12.11
CA ALA A 215 4.44 10.47 11.92
C ALA A 215 5.03 9.85 10.63
N ARG A 216 5.04 10.61 9.54
CA ARG A 216 5.52 10.15 8.23
C ARG A 216 7.05 10.05 8.16
N ASN A 217 7.77 10.99 8.74
CA ASN A 217 9.18 11.20 8.43
C ASN A 217 10.15 10.90 9.58
N HIS A 218 9.70 10.93 10.83
CA HIS A 218 10.59 10.81 11.96
C HIS A 218 11.12 9.38 12.11
N ARG A 219 12.43 9.26 12.35
CA ARG A 219 13.17 7.98 12.28
C ARG A 219 13.60 7.44 13.65
N ASN A 220 13.13 8.05 14.74
CA ASN A 220 13.45 7.58 16.09
C ASN A 220 12.17 7.14 16.83
N PRO A 221 12.12 5.92 17.38
CA PRO A 221 10.95 5.41 18.08
C PRO A 221 10.54 6.30 19.28
N VAL A 222 11.50 6.89 20.00
CA VAL A 222 11.25 7.75 21.17
C VAL A 222 10.50 9.03 20.77
N GLY A 223 10.83 9.62 19.63
CA GLY A 223 10.10 10.79 19.13
C GLY A 223 8.70 10.43 18.63
N LEU A 224 8.51 9.25 18.02
CA LEU A 224 7.18 8.75 17.64
C LEU A 224 6.30 8.47 18.86
N GLU A 225 6.87 7.99 19.96
CA GLU A 225 6.15 7.84 21.23
C GLU A 225 5.73 9.20 21.81
N SER A 226 6.61 10.20 21.74
CA SER A 226 6.34 11.57 22.20
C SER A 226 5.19 12.22 21.41
N LEU A 227 5.14 12.00 20.09
CA LEU A 227 4.03 12.42 19.24
C LEU A 227 2.67 11.88 19.75
N CYS A 228 2.65 10.62 20.17
CA CYS A 228 1.44 9.94 20.61
C CYS A 228 1.09 10.19 22.08
N ALA A 229 1.86 11.01 22.81
CA ALA A 229 1.54 11.38 24.19
C ALA A 229 0.27 12.24 24.27
N ARG A 230 -0.03 13.02 23.21
CA ARG A 230 -1.27 13.82 23.12
C ARG A 230 -2.38 12.98 22.50
N ALA A 231 -3.44 12.72 23.28
CA ALA A 231 -4.56 11.88 22.87
C ALA A 231 -5.23 12.34 21.55
N ALA A 232 -5.28 13.65 21.31
CA ALA A 232 -5.82 14.22 20.07
C ALA A 232 -5.06 13.74 18.81
N PHE A 233 -3.73 13.60 18.88
CA PHE A 233 -2.92 13.15 17.74
C PHE A 233 -3.03 11.65 17.55
N ALA A 234 -3.05 10.87 18.65
CA ALA A 234 -3.31 9.43 18.60
C ALA A 234 -4.69 9.09 18.02
N ALA A 235 -5.68 9.96 18.24
CA ALA A 235 -7.04 9.82 17.73
C ALA A 235 -7.22 10.28 16.27
N ASP A 236 -6.27 11.01 15.68
CA ASP A 236 -6.33 11.43 14.28
C ASP A 236 -6.06 10.27 13.31
N THR A 237 -6.91 10.15 12.28
CA THR A 237 -6.79 9.09 11.27
C THR A 237 -5.58 9.28 10.37
N GLY A 238 -5.24 10.52 10.00
CA GLY A 238 -4.06 10.82 9.16
C GLY A 238 -2.76 10.49 9.87
N VAL A 239 -2.62 10.88 11.15
CA VAL A 239 -1.46 10.51 11.98
C VAL A 239 -1.32 9.00 12.06
N ARG A 240 -2.40 8.27 12.34
CA ARG A 240 -2.38 6.79 12.39
C ARG A 240 -1.99 6.17 11.06
N ARG A 241 -2.54 6.67 9.94
CA ARG A 241 -2.25 6.22 8.57
C ARG A 241 -0.76 6.35 8.24
N TRP A 242 -0.14 7.46 8.63
CA TRP A 242 1.30 7.69 8.43
C TRP A 242 2.17 6.90 9.41
N LEU A 243 1.74 6.76 10.68
CA LEU A 243 2.46 5.96 11.67
C LEU A 243 2.61 4.50 11.25
N VAL A 244 1.54 3.85 10.77
CA VAL A 244 1.64 2.43 10.38
C VAL A 244 2.56 2.20 9.19
N ARG A 245 2.74 3.20 8.32
CA ARG A 245 3.69 3.17 7.20
C ARG A 245 5.12 3.49 7.63
N ASN A 246 5.33 3.98 8.84
CA ASN A 246 6.65 4.33 9.34
C ASN A 246 7.44 3.07 9.77
N PRO A 247 8.61 2.78 9.16
CA PRO A 247 9.43 1.62 9.51
C PRO A 247 9.94 1.59 10.95
N GLN A 248 9.98 2.75 11.61
CA GLN A 248 10.48 2.93 12.97
C GLN A 248 9.36 2.88 14.02
N LEU A 249 8.13 2.55 13.64
CA LEU A 249 7.00 2.40 14.57
C LEU A 249 7.27 1.24 15.56
N PRO A 250 7.34 1.51 16.88
CA PRO A 250 7.47 0.44 17.87
C PRO A 250 6.23 -0.46 17.93
N ALA A 251 6.43 -1.77 18.06
CA ALA A 251 5.34 -2.72 18.22
C ALA A 251 4.51 -2.50 19.51
N SER A 252 5.12 -1.98 20.57
CA SER A 252 4.43 -1.55 21.80
C SER A 252 3.47 -0.39 21.51
N LEU A 253 3.95 0.62 20.78
CA LEU A 253 3.17 1.78 20.39
C LEU A 253 2.01 1.39 19.46
N PHE A 254 2.28 0.54 18.46
CA PHE A 254 1.25 -0.02 17.60
C PHE A 254 0.16 -0.73 18.41
N ARG A 255 0.53 -1.67 19.30
CA ARG A 255 -0.45 -2.39 20.13
C ARG A 255 -1.29 -1.44 21.00
N ARG A 256 -0.67 -0.42 21.60
CA ARG A 256 -1.39 0.57 22.40
C ARG A 256 -2.43 1.34 21.58
N LEU A 257 -2.10 1.72 20.35
CA LEU A 257 -2.96 2.56 19.49
C LEU A 257 -4.03 1.76 18.72
N TRP A 258 -3.76 0.48 18.42
CA TRP A 258 -4.62 -0.37 17.58
C TRP A 258 -5.38 -1.46 18.34
N SER A 259 -5.02 -1.80 19.58
CA SER A 259 -5.70 -2.87 20.33
C SER A 259 -7.20 -2.62 20.53
N ALA A 260 -7.62 -1.37 20.74
CA ALA A 260 -9.03 -1.03 20.94
C ALA A 260 -9.78 -0.71 19.62
N ARG A 261 -9.14 -0.86 18.45
CA ARG A 261 -9.72 -0.49 17.16
C ARG A 261 -10.60 -1.58 16.58
N ARG A 262 -11.37 -1.20 15.56
CA ARG A 262 -12.27 -2.11 14.88
C ARG A 262 -11.49 -3.18 14.10
N LEU A 263 -12.04 -4.38 14.02
CA LEU A 263 -11.49 -5.50 13.26
C LEU A 263 -11.28 -5.15 11.79
N MET A 264 -12.20 -4.38 11.20
CA MET A 264 -12.07 -3.92 9.81
C MET A 264 -10.86 -2.99 9.62
N GLU A 265 -10.65 -2.04 10.53
CA GLU A 265 -9.48 -1.15 10.48
C GLU A 265 -8.17 -1.94 10.61
N LEU A 266 -8.13 -2.91 11.53
CA LEU A 266 -6.98 -3.80 11.70
C LEU A 266 -6.73 -4.62 10.44
N TYR A 267 -7.77 -5.16 9.81
CA TYR A 267 -7.64 -5.93 8.58
C TYR A 267 -7.09 -5.09 7.43
N LYS A 268 -7.56 -3.84 7.26
CA LYS A 268 -7.01 -2.92 6.24
C LYS A 268 -5.49 -2.77 6.38
N VAL A 269 -4.97 -2.66 7.60
CA VAL A 269 -3.51 -2.60 7.85
C VAL A 269 -2.80 -3.92 7.50
N THR A 270 -3.43 -5.07 7.72
CA THR A 270 -2.80 -6.38 7.41
C THR A 270 -2.58 -6.62 5.92
N VAL A 271 -3.41 -6.03 5.06
CA VAL A 271 -3.36 -6.22 3.60
C VAL A 271 -2.69 -5.07 2.85
N ASP A 272 -2.41 -3.97 3.54
CA ASP A 272 -1.76 -2.79 2.95
C ASP A 272 -0.29 -3.08 2.62
N ARG A 273 0.07 -2.89 1.34
CA ARG A 273 1.41 -3.18 0.82
C ARG A 273 2.43 -2.11 1.22
N ASP A 274 1.98 -0.90 1.52
CA ASP A 274 2.84 0.21 1.95
C ASP A 274 3.26 0.08 3.41
N VAL A 275 2.54 -0.74 4.19
CA VAL A 275 2.85 -0.99 5.59
C VAL A 275 4.05 -1.94 5.69
N PRO A 276 5.11 -1.60 6.46
CA PRO A 276 6.25 -2.49 6.67
C PRO A 276 5.85 -3.87 7.21
N GLU A 277 6.59 -4.92 6.82
CA GLU A 277 6.26 -6.30 7.22
C GLU A 277 6.27 -6.51 8.75
N SER A 278 7.13 -5.80 9.48
CA SER A 278 7.13 -5.81 10.95
C SER A 278 5.79 -5.34 11.51
N THR A 279 5.28 -4.20 11.04
CA THR A 279 3.98 -3.65 11.42
C THR A 279 2.84 -4.55 10.96
N ARG A 280 2.90 -5.12 9.75
CA ARG A 280 1.90 -6.10 9.28
C ARG A 280 1.86 -7.33 10.18
N ARG A 281 3.01 -7.86 10.61
CA ARG A 281 3.07 -8.98 11.56
C ARG A 281 2.39 -8.64 12.89
N SER A 282 2.69 -7.49 13.48
CA SER A 282 2.02 -7.03 14.70
C SER A 282 0.51 -6.79 14.48
N SER A 283 0.10 -6.28 13.33
CA SER A 283 -1.32 -6.08 13.00
C SER A 283 -2.07 -7.40 12.90
N ARG A 284 -1.46 -8.45 12.34
CA ARG A 284 -2.05 -9.80 12.28
C ARG A 284 -2.21 -10.40 13.67
N GLU A 285 -1.22 -10.22 14.55
CA GLU A 285 -1.30 -10.68 15.95
C GLU A 285 -2.45 -9.99 16.71
N VAL A 286 -2.54 -8.66 16.61
CA VAL A 286 -3.63 -7.89 17.24
C VAL A 286 -4.99 -8.24 16.63
N LEU A 287 -5.09 -8.39 15.31
CA LEU A 287 -6.30 -8.81 14.63
C LEU A 287 -6.79 -10.17 15.16
N ARG A 288 -5.89 -11.15 15.30
CA ARG A 288 -6.23 -12.47 15.83
C ARG A 288 -6.68 -12.39 17.29
N GLN A 289 -5.96 -11.67 18.15
CA GLN A 289 -6.34 -11.48 19.55
C GLN A 289 -7.73 -10.83 19.68
N ARG A 290 -7.99 -9.80 18.86
CA ARG A 290 -9.27 -9.08 18.84
C ARG A 290 -10.38 -9.91 18.21
N PHE A 291 -10.09 -10.74 17.23
CA PHE A 291 -11.08 -11.65 16.67
C PHE A 291 -11.53 -12.71 17.70
N THR A 292 -10.63 -13.18 18.56
CA THR A 292 -10.99 -14.10 19.66
C THR A 292 -11.92 -13.43 20.67
N THR A 293 -11.53 -12.26 21.16
CA THR A 293 -12.14 -11.61 22.33
C THR A 293 -13.21 -10.57 21.99
N GLY A 294 -13.31 -10.18 20.72
CA GLY A 294 -14.22 -9.14 20.24
C GLY A 294 -15.69 -9.57 20.20
N PRO A 295 -16.59 -8.59 20.01
CA PRO A 295 -18.02 -8.84 19.90
C PRO A 295 -18.36 -9.63 18.64
N SER A 296 -19.37 -10.50 18.74
CA SER A 296 -19.79 -11.40 17.66
C SER A 296 -20.22 -10.64 16.40
N GLU A 297 -20.91 -9.52 16.55
CA GLU A 297 -21.40 -8.67 15.47
C GLU A 297 -20.26 -8.16 14.59
N GLU A 298 -19.18 -7.71 15.21
CA GLU A 298 -18.00 -7.17 14.51
C GLU A 298 -17.24 -8.26 13.75
N LYS A 299 -17.20 -9.49 14.29
CA LYS A 299 -16.62 -10.65 13.59
C LYS A 299 -17.42 -10.98 12.33
N VAL A 300 -18.74 -10.93 12.43
CA VAL A 300 -19.65 -11.14 11.29
C VAL A 300 -19.46 -10.04 10.24
N GLU A 301 -19.45 -8.78 10.65
CA GLU A 301 -19.20 -7.65 9.75
C GLU A 301 -17.85 -7.78 9.04
N LEU A 302 -16.78 -8.14 9.74
CA LEU A 302 -15.48 -8.40 9.14
C LEU A 302 -15.58 -9.47 8.04
N ILE A 303 -16.19 -10.62 8.34
CA ILE A 303 -16.29 -11.73 7.39
C ILE A 303 -17.11 -11.32 6.17
N LEU A 304 -18.26 -10.68 6.36
CA LEU A 304 -19.16 -10.31 5.26
C LEU A 304 -18.56 -9.19 4.40
N ASN A 305 -18.07 -8.12 5.01
CA ASN A 305 -17.56 -6.96 4.28
C ASN A 305 -16.23 -7.24 3.56
N THR A 306 -15.48 -8.27 3.99
CA THR A 306 -14.27 -8.74 3.28
C THR A 306 -14.55 -9.91 2.33
N GLU A 307 -15.81 -10.32 2.16
CA GLU A 307 -16.18 -11.55 1.46
C GLU A 307 -15.37 -12.78 1.91
N GLY A 308 -15.05 -12.85 3.20
CA GLY A 308 -14.26 -13.93 3.78
C GLY A 308 -12.76 -13.84 3.51
N ARG A 309 -12.25 -12.83 2.79
CA ARG A 309 -10.80 -12.66 2.55
C ARG A 309 -10.00 -12.52 3.85
N ALA A 310 -10.60 -11.96 4.90
CA ALA A 310 -9.98 -11.88 6.22
C ALA A 310 -9.70 -13.26 6.85
N LEU A 311 -10.42 -14.32 6.45
CA LEU A 311 -10.28 -15.66 7.02
C LEU A 311 -8.89 -16.26 6.79
N ALA A 312 -8.19 -15.85 5.73
CA ALA A 312 -6.81 -16.27 5.48
C ALA A 312 -5.84 -15.82 6.58
N SER A 313 -6.09 -14.66 7.23
CA SER A 313 -5.31 -14.21 8.39
C SER A 313 -5.77 -14.84 9.72
N LEU A 314 -6.92 -15.53 9.70
CA LEU A 314 -7.60 -16.10 10.84
C LEU A 314 -7.62 -17.64 10.81
N ILE A 315 -6.68 -18.25 10.08
CA ILE A 315 -6.53 -19.71 10.06
C ILE A 315 -6.35 -20.23 11.49
N GLY A 316 -7.07 -21.31 11.81
CA GLY A 316 -7.11 -21.94 13.13
C GLY A 316 -7.97 -21.21 14.18
N MET A 317 -8.53 -20.03 13.85
CA MET A 317 -9.40 -19.30 14.78
C MET A 317 -10.84 -19.78 14.62
N SER A 318 -11.43 -20.30 15.69
CA SER A 318 -12.86 -20.62 15.74
C SER A 318 -13.70 -19.39 16.06
N VAL A 319 -15.01 -19.51 15.89
CA VAL A 319 -15.98 -18.49 16.32
C VAL A 319 -16.93 -19.06 17.38
N ASP A 320 -17.44 -18.17 18.22
CA ASP A 320 -18.43 -18.48 19.25
C ASP A 320 -19.81 -18.80 18.65
N GLY A 321 -20.67 -19.45 19.45
CA GLY A 321 -22.00 -19.87 19.00
C GLY A 321 -22.90 -18.71 18.54
N LYS A 322 -22.76 -17.52 19.16
CA LYS A 322 -23.52 -16.33 18.74
C LYS A 322 -23.07 -15.87 17.35
N THR A 323 -21.76 -15.76 17.10
CA THR A 323 -21.22 -15.47 15.77
C THR A 323 -21.68 -16.49 14.72
N ALA A 324 -21.62 -17.78 15.04
CA ALA A 324 -22.07 -18.84 14.14
C ALA A 324 -23.58 -18.72 13.81
N SER A 325 -24.42 -18.45 14.81
CA SER A 325 -25.85 -18.23 14.65
C SER A 325 -26.16 -17.02 13.76
N LEU A 326 -25.47 -15.89 13.99
CA LEU A 326 -25.62 -14.69 13.17
C LEU A 326 -25.23 -14.93 11.70
N LEU A 327 -24.19 -15.73 11.43
CA LEU A 327 -23.82 -16.13 10.07
C LEU A 327 -24.90 -17.05 9.45
N CYS A 328 -25.42 -18.02 10.19
CA CYS A 328 -26.51 -18.88 9.72
C CYS A 328 -27.83 -18.13 9.49
N GLY A 329 -28.03 -16.97 10.14
CA GLY A 329 -29.19 -16.11 9.90
C GLY A 329 -29.17 -15.37 8.55
N ARG A 330 -28.11 -15.50 7.74
CA ARG A 330 -27.95 -14.78 6.47
C ARG A 330 -28.23 -15.65 5.25
N THR A 331 -28.68 -15.00 4.19
CA THR A 331 -28.75 -15.57 2.84
C THR A 331 -27.46 -15.24 2.09
N TYR A 332 -26.82 -16.26 1.53
CA TYR A 332 -25.54 -16.11 0.84
C TYR A 332 -25.74 -16.07 -0.67
N ARG A 333 -25.33 -14.97 -1.30
CA ARG A 333 -25.38 -14.78 -2.76
C ARG A 333 -23.99 -14.74 -3.41
N SER A 334 -22.97 -14.28 -2.70
CA SER A 334 -21.59 -14.17 -3.22
C SER A 334 -20.91 -15.54 -3.28
N PRO A 335 -20.57 -16.06 -4.47
CA PRO A 335 -19.80 -17.30 -4.60
C PRO A 335 -18.43 -17.20 -3.93
N MET A 336 -17.79 -16.03 -4.02
CA MET A 336 -16.49 -15.74 -3.41
C MET A 336 -16.52 -15.94 -1.90
N LEU A 337 -17.52 -15.36 -1.23
CA LEU A 337 -17.70 -15.52 0.21
C LEU A 337 -17.90 -16.99 0.61
N ILE A 338 -18.74 -17.72 -0.14
CA ILE A 338 -18.99 -19.15 0.12
C ILE A 338 -17.69 -19.96 -0.06
N GLN A 339 -16.93 -19.69 -1.12
CA GLN A 339 -15.66 -20.36 -1.38
C GLN A 339 -14.63 -20.09 -0.27
N ASN A 340 -14.54 -18.84 0.21
CA ASN A 340 -13.63 -18.48 1.30
C ASN A 340 -14.04 -19.13 2.63
N ILE A 341 -15.34 -19.20 2.94
CA ILE A 341 -15.83 -19.94 4.11
C ILE A 341 -15.55 -21.45 3.97
N ALA A 342 -15.73 -22.02 2.78
CA ALA A 342 -15.44 -23.43 2.52
C ALA A 342 -13.94 -23.78 2.64
N ARG A 343 -13.04 -22.81 2.54
CA ARG A 343 -11.59 -23.00 2.75
C ARG A 343 -11.16 -22.77 4.20
N TRP A 344 -12.02 -22.17 5.02
CA TRP A 344 -11.72 -21.87 6.41
C TRP A 344 -11.99 -23.11 7.28
N SER A 345 -10.93 -23.84 7.61
CA SER A 345 -11.00 -25.12 8.34
C SER A 345 -11.71 -25.04 9.70
N ALA A 346 -11.71 -23.87 10.34
CA ALA A 346 -12.39 -23.63 11.60
C ALA A 346 -13.85 -23.16 11.45
N ALA A 347 -14.39 -23.16 10.22
CA ALA A 347 -15.79 -22.83 9.95
C ALA A 347 -16.73 -23.74 10.76
N PRO A 348 -17.69 -23.19 11.51
CA PRO A 348 -18.59 -23.98 12.35
C PRO A 348 -19.37 -25.03 11.54
N PRO A 349 -19.56 -26.26 12.06
CA PRO A 349 -20.35 -27.29 11.38
C PRO A 349 -21.77 -26.84 11.00
N ALA A 350 -22.42 -26.08 11.88
CA ALA A 350 -23.75 -25.51 11.63
C ALA A 350 -23.75 -24.56 10.41
N LEU A 351 -22.68 -23.77 10.23
CA LEU A 351 -22.55 -22.86 9.10
C LEU A 351 -22.35 -23.63 7.79
N ILE A 352 -21.53 -24.67 7.79
CA ILE A 352 -21.32 -25.52 6.60
C ILE A 352 -22.63 -26.22 6.20
N ALA A 353 -23.36 -26.78 7.16
CA ALA A 353 -24.67 -27.38 6.91
C ALA A 353 -25.70 -26.37 6.39
N HIS A 354 -25.66 -25.12 6.86
CA HIS A 354 -26.51 -24.03 6.37
C HIS A 354 -26.16 -23.63 4.93
N LEU A 355 -24.87 -23.49 4.61
CA LEU A 355 -24.39 -23.13 3.28
C LEU A 355 -24.80 -24.17 2.23
N LEU A 356 -24.73 -25.47 2.54
CA LEU A 356 -25.20 -26.54 1.64
C LEU A 356 -26.68 -26.44 1.26
N LYS A 357 -27.50 -25.75 2.06
CA LYS A 357 -28.93 -25.53 1.80
C LYS A 357 -29.19 -24.27 0.96
N GLN A 358 -28.20 -23.39 0.80
CA GLN A 358 -28.36 -22.11 0.08
C GLN A 358 -28.58 -22.33 -1.42
N GLU A 359 -29.41 -21.48 -2.03
CA GLU A 359 -29.69 -21.55 -3.46
C GLU A 359 -28.44 -21.38 -4.32
N ALA A 360 -27.53 -20.48 -3.94
CA ALA A 360 -26.28 -20.25 -4.67
C ALA A 360 -25.42 -21.53 -4.78
N VAL A 361 -25.37 -22.33 -3.70
CA VAL A 361 -24.65 -23.61 -3.68
C VAL A 361 -25.37 -24.69 -4.48
N ARG A 362 -26.71 -24.74 -4.43
CA ARG A 362 -27.49 -25.69 -5.23
C ARG A 362 -27.33 -25.47 -6.73
N ARG A 363 -27.22 -24.21 -7.15
CA ARG A 363 -27.06 -23.83 -8.56
C ARG A 363 -25.62 -24.04 -9.07
N GLN A 364 -24.63 -24.07 -8.18
CA GLN A 364 -23.21 -24.16 -8.56
C GLN A 364 -22.56 -25.44 -8.01
N PRO A 365 -22.36 -26.48 -8.85
CA PRO A 365 -21.86 -27.78 -8.42
C PRO A 365 -20.44 -27.70 -7.82
N GLN A 366 -19.61 -26.77 -8.29
CA GLN A 366 -18.26 -26.55 -7.75
C GLN A 366 -18.28 -26.14 -6.27
N LEU A 367 -19.19 -25.23 -5.87
CA LEU A 367 -19.33 -24.81 -4.47
C LEU A 367 -19.85 -25.95 -3.60
N ARG A 368 -20.79 -26.74 -4.12
CA ARG A 368 -21.30 -27.93 -3.42
C ARG A 368 -20.18 -28.94 -3.17
N MET A 369 -19.36 -29.22 -4.18
CA MET A 369 -18.21 -30.13 -4.05
C MET A 369 -17.23 -29.65 -2.97
N LEU A 370 -16.88 -28.35 -2.96
CA LEU A 370 -16.00 -27.78 -1.94
C LEU A 370 -16.57 -27.95 -0.53
N LEU A 371 -17.85 -27.63 -0.34
CA LEU A 371 -18.50 -27.73 0.97
C LEU A 371 -18.67 -29.17 1.45
N THR A 372 -18.97 -30.12 0.55
CA THR A 372 -19.07 -31.55 0.90
C THR A 372 -17.73 -32.12 1.34
N ARG A 373 -16.62 -31.68 0.73
CA ARG A 373 -15.25 -32.07 1.11
C ARG A 373 -14.75 -31.40 2.40
N HIS A 374 -15.47 -30.41 2.92
CA HIS A 374 -15.05 -29.70 4.14
C HIS A 374 -14.99 -30.63 5.36
N PRO A 375 -13.99 -30.49 6.26
CA PRO A 375 -13.85 -31.34 7.45
C PRO A 375 -15.09 -31.37 8.35
N ASN A 376 -15.81 -30.25 8.43
CA ASN A 376 -17.02 -30.09 9.25
C ASN A 376 -18.33 -30.31 8.47
N ALA A 377 -18.29 -30.89 7.28
CA ALA A 377 -19.49 -31.19 6.51
C ALA A 377 -20.33 -32.31 7.17
N PRO A 378 -21.68 -32.22 7.16
CA PRO A 378 -22.53 -33.26 7.71
C PRO A 378 -22.36 -34.58 6.94
N ALA A 379 -22.42 -35.71 7.66
CA ALA A 379 -22.17 -37.04 7.07
C ALA A 379 -23.13 -37.39 5.91
N GLU A 380 -24.37 -36.90 5.97
CA GLU A 380 -25.38 -37.09 4.91
C GLU A 380 -24.95 -36.45 3.59
N ALA A 381 -24.34 -35.27 3.63
CA ALA A 381 -23.88 -34.57 2.44
C ALA A 381 -22.69 -35.27 1.77
N ARG A 382 -21.88 -36.01 2.53
CA ARG A 382 -20.74 -36.79 2.01
C ARG A 382 -21.13 -38.06 1.28
N ARG A 383 -22.32 -38.62 1.54
CA ARG A 383 -22.78 -39.88 0.91
C ARG A 383 -23.49 -39.68 -0.42
N GLY A 384 -23.93 -38.46 -0.74
CA GLY A 384 -24.68 -38.14 -1.97
C GLY A 384 -23.97 -37.12 -2.86
N GLY A 385 -22.64 -37.15 -2.86
CA GLY A 385 -21.77 -36.33 -3.70
C GLY A 385 -21.18 -37.12 -4.86
#